data_AF-D7UZI7-F1
#
_entry.id   AF-D7UZI7-F1
#
_cell.length_a   1.000
_cell.length_b   1.000
_cell.length_c   1.000
_cell.angle_alpha   90.00
_cell.angle_beta   90.00
_cell.angle_gamma   90.00
#
_symmetry.space_group_name_H-M   'P 1'
#
loop_
_entity.id
_entity.type
_entity.pdbx_description
1 polymer ?
#
loop_
_entity_poly.entity_id
_entity_poly.type
_entity_poly.pdbx_seq_one_letter_code
_entity_poly.pdbx_strand_id
1 'polypeptide(L)' 'MFYSLCNQCQLAVLFAGDFLCLDFRESEEKPKTVVWNHEESNELEPVFYHVANSFDEFMNVVK' A
#
# COMPACT_ATOMS: atom_id res chain seq x y z
N MET A 1 0.64 -17.61 2.73
CA MET A 1 0.29 -17.31 4.13
C MET A 1 0.25 -15.80 4.21
N PHE A 2 -0.95 -15.21 4.25
CA PHE A 2 -1.13 -13.75 4.20
C PHE A 2 -0.52 -13.17 5.48
N TYR A 3 0.67 -12.58 5.38
CA TYR A 3 1.30 -11.93 6.50
C TYR A 3 0.43 -10.75 6.90
N SER A 4 -0.31 -10.94 8.00
CA SER A 4 -0.97 -9.91 8.78
C SER A 4 0.10 -8.99 9.39
N LEU A 5 0.72 -8.14 8.56
CA LEU A 5 1.39 -6.95 9.05
C LEU A 5 0.28 -5.95 9.40
N CYS A 6 -0.07 -5.90 10.69
CA CYS A 6 -1.12 -5.08 11.30
C CYS A 6 -1.01 -3.56 11.02
N ASN A 7 -0.02 -3.12 10.23
CA ASN A 7 0.23 -1.72 9.88
C ASN A 7 0.06 -1.43 8.38
N GLN A 8 -0.28 -2.42 7.55
CA GLN A 8 -0.48 -2.28 6.11
C GLN A 8 -1.73 -3.03 5.65
N CYS A 9 -2.78 -2.30 5.30
CA CYS A 9 -4.04 -2.90 4.85
C CYS A 9 -4.11 -2.91 3.32
N GLN A 10 -4.21 -4.10 2.72
CA GLN A 10 -4.42 -4.25 1.28
C GLN A 10 -5.85 -3.83 0.93
N LEU A 11 -5.99 -2.80 0.09
CA LEU A 11 -7.28 -2.27 -0.35
C LEU A 11 -7.75 -2.85 -1.68
N ALA A 12 -6.81 -3.04 -2.62
CA ALA A 12 -7.12 -3.50 -3.97
C ALA A 12 -5.95 -4.24 -4.60
N VAL A 13 -6.26 -5.20 -5.47
CA VAL A 13 -5.28 -5.88 -6.34
C VAL A 13 -5.10 -5.03 -7.60
N LEU A 14 -3.85 -4.77 -7.94
CA LEU A 14 -3.44 -4.12 -9.18
C LEU A 14 -3.01 -5.17 -10.21
N PHE A 15 -2.64 -4.72 -11.41
CA PHE A 15 -2.12 -5.60 -12.44
C PHE A 15 -0.85 -6.33 -11.98
N ALA A 16 -0.58 -7.52 -12.55
CA ALA A 16 0.59 -8.34 -12.23
C ALA A 16 0.74 -8.80 -10.77
N GLY A 17 -0.30 -8.66 -9.94
CA GLY A 17 -0.26 -9.11 -8.54
C GLY A 17 0.33 -8.06 -7.59
N ASP A 18 0.50 -6.82 -8.03
CA ASP A 18 0.76 -5.68 -7.16
C ASP A 18 -0.47 -5.35 -6.31
N PHE A 19 -0.28 -4.65 -5.20
CA PHE A 19 -1.38 -4.27 -4.31
C PHE A 19 -1.34 -2.79 -3.97
N LEU A 20 -2.52 -2.16 -3.99
CA LEU A 20 -2.71 -0.86 -3.37
C LEU A 20 -2.93 -1.07 -1.87
N CYS A 21 -2.14 -0.38 -1.06
CA CYS A 21 -2.11 -0.53 0.39
C CYS A 21 -2.25 0.83 1.09
N LEU A 22 -2.82 0.81 2.30
CA LEU A 22 -2.71 1.91 3.25
C LEU A 22 -1.56 1.64 4.21
N ASP A 23 -0.68 2.63 4.36
CA ASP A 23 0.47 2.59 5.25
C ASP A 23 0.19 3.38 6.53
N PHE A 24 0.06 2.66 7.63
CA PHE A 24 -0.24 3.21 8.96
C PHE A 24 1.02 3.39 9.82
N ARG A 25 2.23 3.09 9.30
CA ARG A 25 3.48 3.12 10.09
C ARG A 25 3.79 4.49 10.67
N GLU A 26 3.41 5.56 9.97
CA GLU A 26 3.63 6.94 10.42
C GLU A 26 2.44 7.55 11.18
N SER A 27 1.21 7.15 10.83
CA SER A 27 0.00 7.66 11.46
C SER A 27 -1.17 6.70 11.29
N GLU A 28 -1.82 6.35 12.40
CA GLU A 28 -3.05 5.55 12.39
C GLU A 28 -4.26 6.35 11.88
N GLU A 29 -4.30 7.66 12.16
CA GLU A 29 -5.43 8.53 11.76
C GLU A 29 -5.32 9.03 10.32
N LYS A 30 -4.10 9.14 9.79
CA LYS A 30 -3.83 9.65 8.43
C LYS A 30 -2.88 8.72 7.70
N PRO A 31 -3.34 7.51 7.30
CA PRO A 31 -2.52 6.59 6.56
C PRO A 31 -2.18 7.12 5.17
N LYS A 32 -0.95 6.86 4.74
CA LYS A 32 -0.52 7.17 3.37
C LYS A 32 -1.01 6.08 2.43
N THR A 33 -1.24 6.43 1.16
CA THR A 33 -1.55 5.45 0.11
C THR A 33 -0.26 5.05 -0.58
N VAL A 34 0.04 3.76 -0.58
CA VAL A 34 1.27 3.18 -1.15
C VAL A 34 0.92 2.00 -2.06
N VAL A 35 1.81 1.67 -2.99
CA VAL A 35 1.73 0.43 -3.77
C VAL A 35 2.80 -0.52 -3.29
N TRP A 36 2.38 -1.74 -2.97
CA TRP A 36 3.27 -2.86 -2.74
C TRP A 36 3.59 -3.52 -4.09
N ASN A 37 4.87 -3.51 -4.46
CA ASN A 37 5.33 -4.14 -5.70
C ASN A 37 5.68 -5.60 -5.41
N HIS A 38 4.95 -6.51 -6.03
CA HIS A 38 5.12 -7.93 -5.81
C HIS A 38 6.44 -8.47 -6.37
N GLU A 39 6.89 -7.95 -7.51
CA GLU A 39 8.10 -8.43 -8.20
C GLU A 39 9.40 -8.03 -7.48
N GLU A 40 9.46 -6.81 -6.95
CA GLU A 40 10.64 -6.32 -6.23
C GLU A 40 10.66 -6.70 -4.74
N SER A 41 9.53 -7.18 -4.21
CA SER A 41 9.43 -7.55 -2.81
C SER A 41 9.87 -8.99 -2.54
N ASN A 42 10.70 -9.17 -1.51
CA ASN A 42 10.95 -10.47 -0.91
C ASN A 42 10.08 -10.67 0.34
N GLU A 43 9.93 -11.92 0.80
CA GLU A 43 9.09 -12.26 1.96
C GLU A 43 9.41 -11.45 3.23
N LEU A 44 10.69 -11.08 3.42
CA LEU A 44 11.15 -10.32 4.59
C LEU A 44 11.47 -8.86 4.27
N GLU A 45 11.45 -8.48 3.00
CA GLU A 45 11.85 -7.15 2.53
C GLU A 45 10.82 -6.64 1.51
N PRO A 46 9.63 -6.23 1.99
CA PRO A 46 8.61 -5.69 1.11
C PRO A 46 8.99 -4.27 0.63
N VAL A 47 8.87 -4.06 -0.68
CA VAL A 47 9.10 -2.79 -1.36
C VAL A 47 7.77 -2.07 -1.56
N PHE A 48 7.68 -0.86 -1.02
CA PHE A 48 6.50 0.00 -1.14
C PHE A 48 6.86 1.31 -1.83
N TYR A 49 6.03 1.74 -2.77
CA TYR A 49 6.13 3.04 -3.41
C TYR A 49 5.04 3.96 -2.91
N HIS A 50 5.43 5.16 -2.49
CA HIS A 50 4.47 6.21 -2.14
C HIS A 50 3.71 6.66 -3.39
N VAL A 51 2.39 6.80 -3.25
CA VAL A 51 1.52 7.28 -4.33
C VAL A 51 0.75 8.53 -3.90
N ALA A 52 0.26 8.59 -2.67
CA ALA A 52 -0.44 9.77 -2.14
C ALA A 52 -0.37 9.83 -0.61
N ASN A 53 -0.58 11.01 -0.03
CA ASN A 53 -0.58 11.18 1.44
C ASN A 53 -1.90 10.77 2.09
N SER A 54 -2.96 10.59 1.32
CA SER A 54 -4.24 10.02 1.77
C SER A 54 -4.95 9.30 0.63
N PHE A 55 -5.93 8.47 0.98
CA PHE A 55 -6.76 7.79 -0.01
C PHE A 55 -7.58 8.77 -0.85
N ASP A 56 -8.11 9.83 -0.25
CA ASP A 56 -8.85 10.87 -0.96
C ASP A 56 -7.99 11.60 -2.00
N GLU A 57 -6.72 11.88 -1.66
CA GLU A 57 -5.76 12.47 -2.59
C GLU A 57 -5.53 11.54 -3.79
N PHE A 58 -5.30 10.25 -3.53
CA PHE A 58 -5.19 9.24 -4.59
C PHE A 58 -6.43 9.22 -5.49
N MET A 59 -7.63 9.19 -4.90
CA MET A 59 -8.89 9.19 -5.64
C MET A 59 -9.12 10.47 -6.46
N ASN A 60 -8.46 11.58 -6.14
CA ASN A 60 -8.53 12.79 -6.98
C ASN A 60 -7.60 12.72 -8.19
N VAL A 61 -6.55 11.90 -8.15
CA VAL A 61 -5.61 11.70 -9.25
C VAL A 61 -6.13 10.66 -10.25
N VAL A 62 -6.79 9.59 -9.78
CA VAL A 62 -7.25 8.47 -10.63
C VAL A 62 -8.67 8.63 -11.17
N LYS A 63 -9.28 9.81 -11.00
CA LYS A 63 -10.61 10.15 -11.54
C LYS A 63 -10.57 10.43 -13.04
#